data_AF-A0A9D4KPZ7-F1
#
_entry.id   AF-A0A9D4KPZ7-F1
#
_cell.length_a   1.000
_cell.length_b   1.000
_cell.length_c   1.000
_cell.angle_alpha   90.00
_cell.angle_beta   90.00
_cell.angle_gamma   90.00
#
_symmetry.space_group_name_H-M   'P 1'
#
loop_
_entity.id
_entity.type
_entity.pdbx_description
1 polymer ?
#
loop_
_entity_poly.entity_id
_entity_poly.type
_entity_poly.pdbx_seq_one_letter_code
_entity_poly.pdbx_strand_id
1 'polypeptide(L)'
;MTWGYSTPRVISSLTSTPVPFNTQNIIEPPITVACRLQYWEGLIQQFVDYAEMSLSENDVSEMVLPEVRHADSPDLAAAQIWRLNIPNPEGSEVLVPPASLAASVKVDSCFVPCLIPGLQLGVTLESLELHLTNHLHCLGRVVPTKLQPFYLCPSFQPAGEFAVVTLDNLLLAASHWAGSLNKSNIQVCTICKKRYFINYL
;
A
#
# COMPACT_ATOMS: atom_id res chain seq x y z
N MET A 1 17.84 -7.83 -4.38
CA MET A 1 18.91 -7.43 -3.43
C MET A 1 18.29 -6.48 -2.40
N THR A 2 18.60 -6.62 -1.10
CA THR A 2 17.97 -5.82 -0.03
C THR A 2 19.04 -5.16 0.82
N TRP A 3 18.82 -3.91 1.21
CA TRP A 3 19.70 -3.14 2.09
C TRP A 3 18.91 -2.65 3.30
N GLY A 4 19.55 -2.64 4.47
CA GLY A 4 18.98 -2.14 5.72
C GLY A 4 19.86 -1.05 6.31
N TYR A 5 19.25 0.02 6.78
CA TYR A 5 19.88 1.14 7.47
C TYR A 5 19.44 1.17 8.93
N SER A 6 20.30 1.70 9.81
CA SER A 6 19.99 1.92 11.22
C SER A 6 18.94 3.00 11.46
N THR A 7 18.76 3.90 10.49
CA THR A 7 17.79 5.02 10.53
C THR A 7 17.14 5.16 9.16
N PRO A 8 15.87 5.63 9.07
CA PRO A 8 15.21 5.83 7.78
C PRO A 8 16.02 6.77 6.88
N ARG A 9 16.24 6.38 5.63
CA ARG A 9 16.99 7.16 4.64
C ARG A 9 16.23 7.27 3.33
N VAL A 10 16.51 8.34 2.63
CA VAL A 10 16.07 8.57 1.25
C VAL A 10 17.20 8.11 0.32
N ILE A 11 16.84 7.43 -0.76
CA ILE A 11 17.79 7.12 -1.83
C ILE A 11 17.89 8.36 -2.73
N SER A 12 19.06 8.99 -2.76
CA SER A 12 19.30 10.22 -3.52
C SER A 12 19.84 9.97 -4.92
N SER A 13 20.56 8.86 -5.12
CA SER A 13 21.02 8.42 -6.42
C SER A 13 21.09 6.89 -6.44
N LEU A 14 20.80 6.30 -7.59
CA LEU A 14 21.04 4.89 -7.83
C LEU A 14 21.53 4.72 -9.26
N THR A 15 22.75 4.19 -9.39
CA THR A 15 23.40 3.96 -10.68
C THR A 15 23.87 2.52 -10.74
N SER A 16 23.57 1.84 -11.82
CA SER A 16 24.12 0.53 -12.14
C SER A 16 25.16 0.69 -13.22
N THR A 17 26.39 0.23 -12.96
CA THR A 17 27.31 -0.10 -14.06
C THR A 17 26.80 -1.33 -14.80
N PRO A 18 27.34 -1.62 -15.99
CA PRO A 18 27.04 -2.86 -16.69
C PRO A 18 27.07 -4.09 -15.77
N VAL A 19 25.99 -4.87 -15.79
CA VAL A 19 25.79 -6.04 -14.92
C VAL A 19 25.89 -7.29 -15.77
N PRO A 20 26.80 -8.24 -15.48
CA PRO A 20 26.87 -9.47 -16.26
C PRO A 20 25.65 -10.35 -16.00
N PHE A 21 25.00 -10.78 -17.07
CA PHE A 21 23.86 -11.67 -17.01
C PHE A 21 24.29 -13.14 -17.10
N ASN A 22 23.51 -14.02 -16.47
CA ASN A 22 23.65 -15.46 -16.61
C ASN A 22 22.83 -15.93 -17.81
N THR A 23 23.49 -16.10 -18.95
CA THR A 23 22.86 -16.43 -20.24
C THR A 23 23.05 -17.89 -20.65
N GLN A 24 23.57 -18.75 -19.76
CA GLN A 24 24.03 -20.11 -20.08
C GLN A 24 22.97 -21.02 -20.75
N ASN A 25 21.68 -20.72 -20.58
CA ASN A 25 20.57 -21.51 -21.15
C ASN A 25 19.56 -20.67 -21.98
N ILE A 26 19.93 -19.45 -22.40
CA ILE A 26 19.01 -18.53 -23.07
C ILE A 26 19.42 -18.34 -24.53
N ILE A 27 18.53 -18.72 -25.44
CA ILE A 27 18.76 -18.68 -26.91
C ILE A 27 18.90 -17.24 -27.40
N GLU A 28 18.11 -16.32 -26.84
CA GLU A 28 18.17 -14.89 -27.09
C GLU A 28 18.09 -14.15 -25.75
N PRO A 29 19.24 -13.86 -25.11
CA PRO A 29 19.22 -13.17 -23.83
C PRO A 29 18.66 -11.75 -24.00
N PRO A 30 17.82 -11.28 -23.05
CA PRO A 30 17.26 -9.96 -23.16
C PRO A 30 18.38 -8.92 -23.00
N ILE A 31 18.37 -7.92 -23.89
CA ILE A 31 19.38 -6.84 -23.91
C ILE A 31 19.32 -6.02 -22.62
N THR A 32 18.13 -5.90 -22.03
CA THR A 32 17.93 -5.20 -20.76
C THR A 32 16.95 -5.93 -19.86
N VAL A 33 17.10 -5.76 -18.55
CA VAL A 33 16.28 -6.40 -17.53
C VAL A 33 15.63 -5.34 -16.65
N ALA A 34 14.30 -5.27 -16.67
CA ALA A 34 13.57 -4.34 -15.80
C ALA A 34 13.81 -4.68 -14.32
N CYS A 35 13.96 -3.66 -13.50
CA CYS A 35 14.06 -3.79 -12.06
C CYS A 35 13.37 -2.61 -11.37
N ARG A 36 12.92 -2.86 -10.14
CA ARG A 36 12.16 -1.89 -9.35
C ARG A 36 12.87 -1.63 -8.04
N LEU A 37 13.04 -0.35 -7.71
CA LEU A 37 13.40 0.06 -6.38
C LEU A 37 12.13 0.07 -5.54
N GLN A 38 12.17 -0.65 -4.43
CA GLN A 38 11.08 -0.75 -3.49
C GLN A 38 11.56 -0.41 -2.09
N TYR A 39 10.70 0.19 -1.28
CA TYR A 39 10.95 0.37 0.15
C TYR A 39 9.98 -0.48 0.97
N TRP A 40 10.41 -0.86 2.17
CA TRP A 40 9.54 -1.53 3.14
C TRP A 40 8.68 -0.51 3.86
N GLU A 41 7.36 -0.61 3.71
CA GLU A 41 6.43 0.16 4.53
C GLU A 41 6.06 -0.66 5.78
N GLY A 42 6.45 -0.14 6.94
CA GLY A 42 6.37 -0.86 8.22
C GLY A 42 4.94 -1.06 8.71
N LEU A 43 4.05 -0.09 8.46
CA LEU A 43 2.66 -0.15 8.93
C LEU A 43 1.84 -1.21 8.22
N ILE A 44 2.15 -1.46 6.95
CA ILE A 44 1.39 -2.38 6.08
C ILE A 44 2.15 -3.66 5.77
N GLN A 45 3.37 -3.80 6.29
CA GLN A 45 4.24 -4.97 6.15
C GLN A 45 4.40 -5.46 4.71
N GLN A 46 4.57 -4.52 3.77
CA GLN A 46 4.80 -4.85 2.37
C GLN A 46 5.84 -3.93 1.74
N PHE A 47 6.40 -4.39 0.64
CA PHE A 47 7.26 -3.59 -0.21
C PHE A 47 6.43 -2.78 -1.20
N VAL A 48 6.71 -1.48 -1.28
CA VAL A 48 6.03 -0.54 -2.16
C VAL A 48 6.98 -0.11 -3.27
N ASP A 49 6.49 -0.16 -4.53
CA ASP A 49 7.21 0.32 -5.71
C ASP A 49 7.49 1.83 -5.59
N TYR A 50 8.76 2.22 -5.76
CA TYR A 50 9.21 3.60 -5.65
C TYR A 50 9.64 4.17 -7.00
N ALA A 51 10.48 3.43 -7.72
CA ALA A 51 10.96 3.80 -9.04
C ALA A 51 11.30 2.55 -9.84
N GLU A 52 11.41 2.69 -11.16
CA GLU A 52 11.80 1.62 -12.07
C GLU A 52 13.04 2.02 -12.88
N MET A 53 13.85 1.03 -13.25
CA MET A 53 14.95 1.19 -14.20
C MET A 53 15.23 -0.13 -14.92
N SER A 54 16.00 -0.10 -16.00
CA SER A 54 16.45 -1.32 -16.69
C SER A 54 17.95 -1.51 -16.49
N LEU A 55 18.38 -2.73 -16.19
CA LEU A 55 19.78 -3.14 -16.14
C LEU A 55 20.25 -3.54 -17.54
N SER A 56 21.52 -3.33 -17.84
CA SER A 56 22.16 -3.67 -19.13
C SER A 56 23.52 -4.32 -18.90
N GLU A 57 23.96 -5.19 -19.82
CA GLU A 57 25.33 -5.73 -19.85
C GLU A 57 26.34 -4.79 -20.52
N ASN A 58 25.86 -3.76 -21.22
CA ASN A 58 26.68 -2.90 -22.07
C ASN A 58 26.74 -1.46 -21.57
N ASP A 59 25.63 -0.98 -20.99
CA ASP A 59 25.45 0.42 -20.67
C ASP A 59 25.31 0.65 -19.18
N VAL A 60 25.78 1.82 -18.74
CA VAL A 60 25.48 2.34 -17.41
C VAL A 60 24.01 2.77 -17.40
N SER A 61 23.29 2.39 -16.35
CA SER A 61 21.88 2.74 -16.18
C SER A 61 21.69 3.55 -14.91
N GLU A 62 21.04 4.70 -15.02
CA GLU A 62 20.75 5.58 -13.89
C GLU A 62 19.25 5.61 -13.63
N MET A 63 18.88 5.50 -12.35
CA MET A 63 17.49 5.55 -11.94
C MET A 63 17.02 6.99 -11.81
N VAL A 64 15.88 7.32 -12.44
CA VAL A 64 15.24 8.62 -12.28
C VAL A 64 14.56 8.67 -10.91
N LEU A 65 15.17 9.39 -9.97
CA LEU A 65 14.67 9.56 -8.62
C LEU A 65 14.22 11.02 -8.40
N PRO A 66 13.21 11.27 -7.54
CA PRO A 66 12.83 12.62 -7.18
C PRO A 66 14.02 13.33 -6.52
N GLU A 67 14.28 14.57 -6.94
CA GLU A 67 15.36 15.34 -6.32
C GLU A 67 15.08 15.60 -4.84
N VAL A 68 16.10 15.36 -4.01
CA VAL A 68 16.06 15.65 -2.58
C VAL A 68 16.26 17.16 -2.36
N ARG A 69 15.25 17.95 -2.75
CA ARG A 69 15.18 19.39 -2.45
C ARG A 69 14.55 19.60 -1.09
N HIS A 70 14.76 20.80 -0.53
CA HIS A 70 14.26 21.24 0.77
C HIS A 70 12.83 20.73 1.06
N ALA A 71 12.74 19.79 2.02
CA ALA A 71 11.59 19.26 2.77
C ALA A 71 10.30 18.84 2.03
N ASP A 72 9.86 19.51 0.96
CA ASP A 72 8.45 19.55 0.56
C ASP A 72 8.10 18.71 -0.68
N SER A 73 8.98 17.80 -1.12
CA SER A 73 8.60 16.90 -2.22
C SER A 73 7.64 15.81 -1.71
N PRO A 74 6.38 15.76 -2.21
CA PRO A 74 5.41 14.76 -1.77
C PRO A 74 5.80 13.33 -2.15
N ASP A 75 6.74 13.18 -3.09
CA ASP A 75 7.15 11.92 -3.72
C ASP A 75 8.41 11.31 -3.09
N LEU A 76 8.99 11.95 -2.06
CA LEU A 76 10.14 11.41 -1.35
C LEU A 76 9.70 10.42 -0.27
N ALA A 77 10.21 9.19 -0.35
CA ALA A 77 10.05 8.18 0.68
C ALA A 77 11.34 8.06 1.50
N ALA A 78 11.21 8.02 2.83
CA ALA A 78 12.30 7.71 3.75
C ALA A 78 12.01 6.36 4.42
N ALA A 79 12.89 5.39 4.24
CA ALA A 79 12.71 4.04 4.76
C ALA A 79 14.01 3.44 5.29
N GLN A 80 13.88 2.50 6.23
CA GLN A 80 15.03 1.78 6.78
C GLN A 80 15.45 0.62 5.89
N ILE A 81 14.49 -0.03 5.22
CA ILE A 81 14.74 -1.18 4.36
C ILE A 81 14.35 -0.80 2.94
N TRP A 82 15.28 -1.00 2.03
CA TRP A 82 15.13 -0.80 0.61
C TRP A 82 15.48 -2.10 -0.11
N ARG A 83 14.92 -2.35 -1.28
CA ARG A 83 15.34 -3.47 -2.13
C ARG A 83 15.25 -3.13 -3.61
N LEU A 84 16.15 -3.72 -4.39
CA LEU A 84 15.99 -3.87 -5.82
C LEU A 84 15.29 -5.20 -6.10
N ASN A 85 14.11 -5.12 -6.67
CA ASN A 85 13.32 -6.27 -7.11
C ASN A 85 13.49 -6.46 -8.61
N ILE A 86 13.93 -7.63 -9.03
CA ILE A 86 13.97 -8.03 -10.44
C ILE A 86 12.83 -9.03 -10.62
N PRO A 87 11.74 -8.67 -11.34
CA PRO A 87 10.64 -9.58 -11.57
C PRO A 87 11.17 -10.79 -12.35
N ASN A 88 11.00 -11.98 -11.78
CA ASN A 88 11.27 -13.23 -12.47
C ASN A 88 9.95 -13.80 -12.98
N PRO A 89 9.69 -13.77 -14.30
CA PRO A 89 8.52 -14.46 -14.83
C PRO A 89 8.68 -15.97 -14.60
N GLU A 90 7.83 -16.48 -13.72
CA GLU A 90 7.52 -17.89 -13.43
C GLU A 90 8.63 -18.91 -13.71
N GLY A 91 9.57 -19.04 -12.77
CA GLY A 91 10.48 -20.20 -12.70
C GLY A 91 11.66 -20.19 -13.67
N SER A 92 11.88 -19.09 -14.39
CA SER A 92 13.08 -18.92 -15.22
C SER A 92 14.35 -18.87 -14.35
N GLU A 93 15.48 -19.34 -14.88
CA GLU A 93 16.77 -19.20 -14.20
C GLU A 93 17.06 -17.73 -13.88
N VAL A 94 17.71 -17.49 -12.74
CA VAL A 94 18.04 -16.13 -12.29
C VAL A 94 19.03 -15.52 -13.29
N LEU A 95 18.50 -14.65 -14.15
CA LEU A 95 19.27 -13.96 -15.19
C LEU A 95 20.33 -13.03 -14.62
N VAL A 96 20.12 -12.45 -13.44
CA VAL A 96 21.07 -11.53 -12.83
C VAL A 96 21.56 -12.11 -11.50
N PRO A 97 22.79 -12.65 -11.43
CA PRO A 97 23.33 -13.20 -10.20
C PRO A 97 23.35 -12.14 -9.09
N PRO A 98 22.95 -12.46 -7.84
CA PRO A 98 22.91 -11.49 -6.75
C PRO A 98 24.26 -10.82 -6.46
N ALA A 99 25.37 -11.56 -6.59
CA ALA A 99 26.71 -11.04 -6.39
C ALA A 99 27.12 -10.02 -7.47
N SER A 100 26.81 -10.31 -8.73
CA SER A 100 27.03 -9.40 -9.86
C SER A 100 26.25 -8.10 -9.67
N LEU A 101 24.98 -8.22 -9.30
CA LEU A 101 24.15 -7.05 -9.01
C LEU A 101 24.70 -6.22 -7.84
N ALA A 102 25.14 -6.88 -6.77
CA ALA A 102 25.70 -6.20 -5.61
C ALA A 102 27.01 -5.44 -5.92
N ALA A 103 27.82 -5.96 -6.84
CA ALA A 103 29.07 -5.34 -7.25
C ALA A 103 28.86 -4.17 -8.23
N SER A 104 27.83 -4.24 -9.07
CA SER A 104 27.57 -3.26 -10.13
C SER A 104 26.65 -2.11 -9.73
N VAL A 105 25.97 -2.19 -8.59
CA VAL A 105 25.04 -1.15 -8.13
C VAL A 105 25.70 -0.22 -7.13
N LYS A 106 25.72 1.07 -7.44
CA LYS A 106 26.06 2.16 -6.54
C LYS A 106 24.77 2.82 -6.05
N VAL A 107 24.62 2.94 -4.73
CA VAL A 107 23.47 3.59 -4.09
C VAL A 107 23.98 4.71 -3.19
N ASP A 108 23.59 5.95 -3.49
CA ASP A 108 23.80 7.07 -2.56
C ASP A 108 22.50 7.31 -1.79
N SER A 109 22.63 7.46 -0.47
CA SER A 109 21.49 7.71 0.42
C SER A 109 21.79 8.82 1.41
N CYS A 110 20.77 9.56 1.80
CA CYS A 110 20.87 10.64 2.77
C CYS A 110 19.81 10.52 3.88
N PHE A 111 20.14 11.08 5.04
CA PHE A 111 19.23 11.17 6.18
C PHE A 111 18.55 12.54 6.16
N VAL A 112 17.23 12.54 6.06
CA VAL A 112 16.41 13.76 5.96
C VAL A 112 15.33 13.70 7.03
N PRO A 113 15.54 14.30 8.21
CA PRO A 113 14.66 14.14 9.37
C PRO A 113 13.21 14.56 9.10
N CYS A 114 12.99 15.60 8.30
CA CYS A 114 11.65 16.12 8.03
C CYS A 114 10.77 15.14 7.24
N LEU A 115 11.36 14.17 6.54
CA LEU A 115 10.61 13.13 5.83
C LEU A 115 10.24 11.94 6.72
N ILE A 116 10.66 11.94 7.98
CA ILE A 116 10.34 10.87 8.94
C ILE A 116 9.10 11.30 9.73
N PRO A 117 8.01 10.51 9.72
CA PRO A 117 6.81 10.85 10.47
C PRO A 117 7.09 10.87 11.97
N GLY A 118 6.58 11.88 12.65
CA GLY A 118 6.68 11.99 14.11
C GLY A 118 5.72 11.04 14.84
N LEU A 119 4.63 10.64 14.17
CA LEU A 119 3.65 9.66 14.67
C LEU A 119 3.24 8.72 13.54
N GLN A 120 3.22 7.42 13.83
CA GLN A 120 2.69 6.38 12.96
C GLN A 120 1.76 5.48 13.75
N LEU A 121 0.62 5.12 13.15
CA LEU A 121 -0.40 4.26 13.73
C LEU A 121 -0.81 3.20 12.70
N GLY A 122 -0.79 1.93 13.10
CA GLY A 122 -1.28 0.81 12.29
C GLY A 122 -2.36 0.05 13.04
N VAL A 123 -3.50 -0.18 12.39
CA VAL A 123 -4.62 -0.97 12.92
C VAL A 123 -4.91 -2.07 11.91
N THR A 124 -4.78 -3.32 12.34
CA THR A 124 -5.10 -4.51 11.54
C THR A 124 -6.24 -5.27 12.21
N LEU A 125 -7.29 -5.52 11.47
CA LEU A 125 -8.49 -6.23 11.91
C LEU A 125 -8.77 -7.37 10.92
N GLU A 126 -8.84 -8.59 11.42
CA GLU A 126 -9.10 -9.78 10.59
C GLU A 126 -10.52 -9.75 10.02
N SER A 127 -11.51 -9.41 10.84
CA SER A 127 -12.89 -9.20 10.40
C SER A 127 -13.61 -8.22 11.33
N LEU A 128 -14.44 -7.35 10.75
CA LEU A 128 -15.33 -6.41 11.42
C LEU A 128 -16.73 -6.52 10.82
N GLU A 129 -17.69 -6.99 11.62
CA GLU A 129 -19.09 -7.11 11.23
C GLU A 129 -19.94 -5.99 11.86
N LEU A 130 -20.63 -5.23 11.02
CA LEU A 130 -21.57 -4.19 11.42
C LEU A 130 -22.99 -4.65 11.09
N HIS A 131 -23.78 -4.86 12.14
CA HIS A 131 -25.19 -5.24 12.05
C HIS A 131 -26.07 -3.99 12.16
N LEU A 132 -26.79 -3.67 11.09
CA LEU A 132 -27.71 -2.54 11.07
C LEU A 132 -29.13 -3.05 11.30
N THR A 133 -29.63 -2.82 12.52
CA THR A 133 -30.95 -3.26 12.95
C THR A 133 -31.91 -2.08 13.09
N ASN A 134 -33.15 -2.29 12.70
CA ASN A 134 -34.20 -1.31 12.92
C ASN A 134 -34.94 -1.60 14.23
N HIS A 135 -35.15 -0.60 15.08
CA HIS A 135 -35.90 -0.72 16.34
C HIS A 135 -37.10 0.22 16.36
N LEU A 136 -37.98 0.10 15.35
CA LEU A 136 -39.17 0.96 15.22
C LEU A 136 -40.16 0.85 16.39
N HIS A 137 -40.06 -0.18 17.23
CA HIS A 137 -40.87 -0.28 18.45
C HIS A 137 -40.60 0.87 19.45
N CYS A 138 -39.45 1.55 19.35
CA CYS A 138 -39.07 2.70 20.18
C CYS A 138 -39.53 4.05 19.61
N LEU A 139 -39.94 4.10 18.34
CA LEU A 139 -40.37 5.33 17.66
C LEU A 139 -41.90 5.35 17.69
N GLY A 140 -42.47 6.15 18.61
CA GLY A 140 -43.88 6.16 19.02
C GLY A 140 -44.92 5.74 17.96
N ARG A 141 -45.88 4.91 18.39
CA ARG A 141 -46.91 4.26 17.53
C ARG A 141 -48.03 5.18 17.02
N VAL A 142 -47.88 6.50 17.13
CA VAL A 142 -48.96 7.44 16.78
C VAL A 142 -48.99 7.64 15.26
N VAL A 143 -50.08 7.24 14.61
CA VAL A 143 -50.31 7.52 13.19
C VAL A 143 -50.68 8.99 13.01
N PRO A 144 -49.96 9.76 12.16
CA PRO A 144 -50.32 11.14 11.85
C PRO A 144 -51.76 11.27 11.35
N THR A 145 -52.50 12.29 11.78
CA THR A 145 -53.91 12.52 11.42
C THR A 145 -54.16 12.62 9.91
N LYS A 146 -53.15 13.04 9.13
CA LYS A 146 -53.21 13.09 7.65
C LYS A 146 -53.23 11.71 6.97
N LEU A 147 -52.94 10.64 7.70
CA LEU A 147 -52.87 9.28 7.18
C LEU A 147 -54.08 8.43 7.60
N GLN A 148 -55.12 9.01 8.20
CA GLN A 148 -56.38 8.28 8.39
C GLN A 148 -57.05 8.00 7.03
N PRO A 149 -57.64 6.81 6.81
CA PRO A 149 -57.91 5.73 7.77
C PRO A 149 -56.85 4.61 7.79
N PHE A 150 -55.66 4.83 7.23
CA PHE A 150 -54.62 3.82 7.17
C PHE A 150 -54.05 3.52 8.56
N TYR A 151 -53.83 2.24 8.85
CA TYR A 151 -53.23 1.76 10.08
C TYR A 151 -51.97 0.96 9.77
N LEU A 152 -50.98 1.02 10.66
CA LEU A 152 -49.82 0.13 10.58
C LEU A 152 -50.32 -1.31 10.83
N CYS A 153 -49.99 -2.22 9.92
CA CYS A 153 -50.44 -3.61 10.02
C CYS A 153 -49.83 -4.27 11.27
N PRO A 154 -50.62 -4.87 12.20
CA PRO A 154 -50.10 -5.47 13.43
C PRO A 154 -49.16 -6.67 13.20
N SER A 155 -49.26 -7.31 12.03
CA SER A 155 -48.36 -8.39 11.60
C SER A 155 -47.04 -7.90 11.02
N PHE A 156 -46.89 -6.59 10.81
CA PHE A 156 -45.65 -6.00 10.31
C PHE A 156 -44.62 -5.98 11.43
N GLN A 157 -43.58 -6.82 11.30
CA GLN A 157 -42.39 -6.77 12.13
C GLN A 157 -41.26 -6.08 11.37
N PRO A 158 -41.18 -4.74 11.39
CA PRO A 158 -40.08 -4.06 10.73
C PRO A 158 -38.84 -3.98 11.61
N ALA A 159 -38.89 -4.57 12.81
CA ALA A 159 -37.75 -4.76 13.69
C ALA A 159 -36.93 -5.95 13.20
N GLY A 160 -36.05 -5.69 12.23
CA GLY A 160 -35.16 -6.68 11.66
C GLY A 160 -33.81 -6.08 11.32
N GLU A 161 -32.80 -6.92 11.29
CA GLU A 161 -31.54 -6.62 10.63
C GLU A 161 -31.81 -6.41 9.15
N PHE A 162 -31.52 -5.21 8.64
CA PHE A 162 -31.76 -4.88 7.23
C PHE A 162 -30.47 -4.89 6.41
N ALA A 163 -29.31 -4.82 7.07
CA ALA A 163 -28.02 -4.92 6.42
C ALA A 163 -26.95 -5.45 7.37
N VAL A 164 -26.06 -6.27 6.82
CA VAL A 164 -24.80 -6.65 7.45
C VAL A 164 -23.67 -6.20 6.53
N VAL A 165 -22.76 -5.42 7.10
CA VAL A 165 -21.54 -4.99 6.43
C VAL A 165 -20.39 -5.71 7.10
N THR A 166 -19.72 -6.58 6.36
CA THR A 166 -18.52 -7.29 6.81
C THR A 166 -17.31 -6.66 6.14
N LEU A 167 -16.34 -6.25 6.94
CA LEU A 167 -15.05 -5.72 6.52
C LEU A 167 -14.00 -6.75 6.87
N ASP A 168 -13.50 -7.47 5.88
CA ASP A 168 -12.47 -8.50 6.07
C ASP A 168 -11.09 -7.92 5.75
N ASN A 169 -10.08 -8.37 6.49
CA ASN A 169 -8.68 -7.98 6.34
C ASN A 169 -8.52 -6.44 6.29
N LEU A 170 -9.16 -5.75 7.22
CA LEU A 170 -9.07 -4.30 7.32
C LEU A 170 -7.71 -3.92 7.87
N LEU A 171 -6.96 -3.18 7.07
CA LEU A 171 -5.73 -2.54 7.43
C LEU A 171 -5.90 -1.03 7.29
N LEU A 172 -5.63 -0.31 8.39
CA LEU A 172 -5.65 1.14 8.46
C LEU A 172 -4.29 1.62 8.96
N ALA A 173 -3.59 2.36 8.12
CA ALA A 173 -2.31 2.95 8.42
C ALA A 173 -2.45 4.47 8.38
N ALA A 174 -1.99 5.15 9.43
CA ALA A 174 -1.98 6.61 9.50
C ALA A 174 -0.59 7.08 9.89
N SER A 175 -0.08 8.10 9.21
CA SER A 175 1.22 8.71 9.47
C SER A 175 1.07 10.23 9.48
N HIS A 176 1.74 10.85 10.45
CA HIS A 176 1.71 12.29 10.65
C HIS A 176 3.13 12.85 10.78
N TRP A 177 3.42 13.84 9.97
CA TRP A 177 4.67 14.59 9.95
C TRP A 177 4.45 15.92 10.67
N ALA A 178 5.07 16.06 11.84
CA ALA A 178 5.05 17.30 12.61
C ALA A 178 6.18 18.25 12.13
N GLY A 179 5.99 19.56 12.29
CA GLY A 179 6.98 20.59 11.90
C GLY A 179 6.57 21.35 10.64
N SER A 180 7.55 21.78 9.82
CA SER A 180 7.31 22.64 8.64
C SER A 180 6.42 21.99 7.57
N LEU A 181 6.38 20.65 7.55
CA LEU A 181 5.65 19.88 6.54
C LEU A 181 4.18 19.64 6.85
N ASN A 182 3.76 19.79 8.12
CA ASN A 182 2.43 19.50 8.67
C ASN A 182 1.51 18.65 7.76
N LYS A 183 1.96 17.43 7.45
CA LYS A 183 1.34 16.53 6.47
C LYS A 183 0.80 15.32 7.22
N SER A 184 -0.36 14.83 6.80
CA SER A 184 -0.91 13.57 7.29
C SER A 184 -1.26 12.69 6.10
N ASN A 185 -0.93 11.42 6.19
CA ASN A 185 -1.30 10.40 5.21
C ASN A 185 -2.13 9.33 5.94
N ILE A 186 -3.24 8.93 5.34
CA ILE A 186 -4.08 7.83 5.80
C ILE A 186 -4.24 6.88 4.63
N GLN A 187 -3.79 5.64 4.81
CA GLN A 187 -3.96 4.54 3.88
C GLN A 187 -4.92 3.50 4.47
N VAL A 188 -5.92 3.12 3.69
CA VAL A 188 -6.91 2.10 4.06
C VAL A 188 -6.93 1.01 3.01
N CYS A 189 -6.70 -0.22 3.43
CA CYS A 189 -6.80 -1.41 2.58
C CYS A 189 -7.78 -2.38 3.24
N THR A 190 -8.86 -2.76 2.56
CA THR A 190 -9.85 -3.70 3.10
C THR A 190 -10.64 -4.35 1.97
N ILE A 191 -11.18 -5.54 2.23
CA ILE A 191 -12.17 -6.17 1.37
C ILE A 191 -13.53 -5.98 2.02
N CYS A 192 -14.38 -5.15 1.41
CA CYS A 192 -15.74 -4.93 1.89
C CYS A 192 -16.71 -5.92 1.23
N LYS A 193 -17.38 -6.74 2.03
CA LYS A 193 -18.50 -7.57 1.59
C LYS A 193 -19.79 -6.99 2.17
N LYS A 194 -20.76 -6.77 1.29
CA LYS A 194 -22.07 -6.24 1.68
C LYS A 194 -23.12 -7.32 1.48
N ARG A 195 -23.88 -7.61 2.54
CA ARG A 195 -25.08 -8.44 2.46
C ARG A 195 -26.28 -7.58 2.84
N TYR A 196 -27.17 -7.38 1.87
CA TYR A 196 -28.42 -6.66 2.08
C TYR A 196 -29.54 -7.68 2.28
N PHE A 197 -30.30 -7.50 3.34
CA PHE A 197 -31.54 -8.24 3.54
C PHE A 197 -32.69 -7.37 3.02
N ILE A 198 -33.03 -7.56 1.75
CA ILE A 198 -34.32 -7.07 1.25
C ILE A 198 -35.35 -8.09 1.72
N ASN A 199 -35.92 -7.85 2.90
CA ASN A 199 -37.17 -8.50 3.28
C ASN A 199 -38.24 -7.92 2.34
N TYR A 200 -38.44 -8.57 1.19
CA TYR A 200 -39.58 -8.32 0.33
C TYR A 200 -40.84 -8.73 1.11
N LEU A 201 -41.64 -7.73 1.46
CA LEU A 201 -43.08 -7.85 1.66
C LEU A 201 -43.75 -6.92 0.67
#